data_AF-A0AAV5MXD0-F1
#
_entry.id   AF-A0AAV5MXD0-F1
#
_cell.length_a   1.000
_cell.length_b   1.000
_cell.length_c   1.000
_cell.angle_alpha   90.00
_cell.angle_beta   90.00
_cell.angle_gamma   90.00
#
_symmetry.space_group_name_H-M   'P 1'
#
loop_
_entity.id
_entity.type
_entity.pdbx_description
1 polymer ?
#
loop_
_entity_poly.entity_id
_entity_poly.type
_entity_poly.pdbx_seq_one_letter_code
_entity_poly.pdbx_strand_id
1 'polypeptide(L)' 'MKDSFNFKTRSIEVFEDDGKKVITAAVDVSIEDLSTHMTVYATIPYDEKLTISQVEEQLVAKAKSKLKAIAEFI' A
#
# COMPACT_ATOMS: atom_id res chain seq x y z
N MET A 1 14.76 -4.91 19.43
CA MET A 1 13.35 -5.09 19.04
C MET A 1 13.32 -5.14 17.53
N LYS A 2 12.61 -6.10 16.92
CA LYS A 2 12.31 -6.03 15.48
C LYS A 2 11.14 -5.07 15.36
N ASP A 3 11.37 -3.88 14.80
CA ASP A 3 10.30 -2.95 14.46
C ASP A 3 9.32 -3.68 13.53
N SER A 4 8.25 -4.20 14.12
CA SER A 4 7.30 -5.04 13.40
C SER A 4 6.26 -4.13 12.81
N PHE A 5 6.59 -3.55 11.66
CA PHE A 5 5.63 -2.81 10.85
C PHE A 5 4.51 -3.75 10.44
N ASN A 6 3.29 -3.44 10.86
CA ASN A 6 2.09 -4.12 10.40
C ASN A 6 1.44 -3.28 9.29
N PHE A 7 1.05 -3.95 8.21
CA PHE A 7 0.45 -3.33 7.03
C PHE A 7 -0.93 -3.90 6.81
N LYS A 8 -1.93 -3.03 6.68
CA LYS A 8 -3.31 -3.42 6.39
C LYS A 8 -3.89 -2.59 5.26
N THR A 9 -4.36 -3.26 4.23
CA THR A 9 -5.10 -2.66 3.11
C THR A 9 -6.53 -2.32 3.52
N ARG A 10 -7.02 -1.15 3.11
CA ARG A 10 -8.42 -0.74 3.21
C ARG A 10 -8.82 0.10 2.01
N SER A 11 -10.13 0.18 1.77
CA SER A 11 -10.69 0.99 0.67
C SER A 11 -10.05 0.66 -0.69
N ILE A 12 -9.98 -0.64 -1.04
CA ILE A 12 -9.47 -1.07 -2.34
C ILE A 12 -10.52 -0.71 -3.39
N GLU A 13 -10.14 0.15 -4.33
CA GLU A 13 -11.01 0.67 -5.38
C GLU A 13 -10.36 0.49 -6.75
N VAL A 14 -11.19 0.26 -7.77
CA VAL A 14 -10.76 0.17 -9.17
C VAL A 14 -11.37 1.35 -9.92
N PHE A 15 -10.55 2.12 -10.64
CA PHE A 15 -11.02 3.22 -11.48
C PHE A 15 -10.14 3.37 -12.73
N GLU A 16 -10.56 4.23 -13.65
CA GLU A 16 -9.80 4.54 -14.87
C GLU A 16 -9.00 5.85 -14.69
N ASP A 17 -7.70 5.78 -14.97
CA ASP A 17 -6.74 6.89 -14.93
C ASP A 17 -5.99 6.93 -16.26
N ASP A 18 -6.09 8.06 -16.99
CA ASP A 18 -5.52 8.22 -18.34
C ASP A 18 -5.84 7.05 -19.31
N GLY A 19 -7.09 6.58 -19.27
CA GLY A 19 -7.57 5.48 -20.11
C GLY A 19 -7.04 4.09 -19.71
N LYS A 20 -6.37 3.97 -18.57
CA LYS A 20 -5.90 2.70 -18.00
C LYS A 20 -6.61 2.42 -16.69
N LYS A 21 -7.07 1.17 -16.53
CA LYS A 21 -7.61 0.73 -15.23
C LYS A 21 -6.48 0.58 -14.21
N VAL A 22 -6.71 1.12 -13.02
CA VAL A 22 -5.79 1.06 -11.89
C VAL A 22 -6.53 0.60 -10.64
N ILE A 23 -5.79 0.03 -9.71
CA ILE A 23 -6.26 -0.31 -8.36
C ILE A 23 -5.58 0.63 -7.38
N THR A 24 -6.38 1.31 -6.55
CA THR A 24 -5.90 2.14 -5.45
C THR A 24 -6.33 1.55 -4.11
N ALA A 25 -5.53 1.77 -3.08
CA ALA A 25 -5.92 1.48 -1.71
C ALA A 25 -5.22 2.41 -0.73
N ALA A 26 -5.88 2.62 0.41
CA ALA A 26 -5.20 3.09 1.61
C ALA A 26 -4.53 1.89 2.29
N VAL A 27 -3.23 2.00 2.54
CA VAL A 27 -2.46 1.02 3.31
C VAL A 27 -2.12 1.65 4.65
N ASP A 28 -2.78 1.18 5.69
CA ASP A 28 -2.50 1.59 7.06
C ASP A 28 -1.24 0.85 7.53
N VAL A 29 -0.35 1.61 8.15
CA VAL A 29 0.92 1.16 8.68
C VAL A 29 0.95 1.48 10.17
N SER A 30 1.10 0.45 10.98
CA SER A 30 1.20 0.60 12.43
C SER A 30 2.50 -0.01 12.94
N ILE A 31 3.10 0.67 13.92
CA ILE A 31 4.26 0.18 14.66
C ILE A 31 3.81 0.04 16.12
N GLU A 32 3.58 -1.20 16.56
CA GLU A 32 2.98 -1.49 17.87
C GLU A 32 3.79 -0.86 19.01
N ASP A 33 5.12 -0.93 18.94
CA ASP A 33 6.02 -0.41 19.97
C ASP A 33 6.03 1.13 20.05
N LEU A 34 5.58 1.83 19.01
CA LEU A 34 5.67 3.31 18.92
C LEU A 34 4.32 4.01 18.94
N SER A 35 3.20 3.29 19.10
CA SER A 35 1.83 3.84 19.00
C SER A 35 1.64 4.75 17.77
N THR A 36 2.37 4.46 16.71
CA THR A 36 2.44 5.31 15.51
C THR A 36 1.57 4.70 14.43
N HIS A 37 0.70 5.53 13.86
CA HIS A 37 -0.19 5.18 12.77
C HIS A 37 0.04 6.11 11.58
N MET A 38 0.17 5.52 10.40
CA MET A 38 0.33 6.25 9.15
C MET A 38 -0.50 5.58 8.07
N THR A 39 -1.09 6.37 7.18
CA THR A 39 -1.77 5.85 6.00
C THR A 39 -0.96 6.21 4.75
N VAL A 40 -0.71 5.21 3.91
CA VAL A 40 -0.02 5.37 2.63
C VAL A 40 -0.98 5.00 1.51
N TYR A 41 -1.23 5.93 0.60
CA TYR A 41 -2.01 5.63 -0.60
C TYR A 41 -1.13 4.92 -1.64
N ALA A 42 -1.51 3.73 -2.04
CA ALA A 42 -0.82 2.91 -3.03
C ALA A 42 -1.68 2.72 -4.27
N THR A 43 -1.04 2.75 -5.44
CA THR A 43 -1.69 2.57 -6.75
C THR A 43 -0.87 1.57 -7.55
N ILE A 44 -1.56 0.58 -8.12
CA ILE A 44 -0.98 -0.45 -8.99
C ILE A 44 -1.82 -0.58 -10.27
N PRO A 45 -1.26 -1.06 -11.39
CA PRO A 45 -2.04 -1.37 -12.59
C PRO A 45 -3.10 -2.44 -12.29
N TYR A 46 -4.28 -2.31 -12.92
CA TYR A 46 -5.28 -3.38 -12.88
C TYR A 46 -4.87 -4.54 -13.80
N ASP A 47 -5.00 -5.76 -13.30
CA ASP A 47 -4.85 -6.99 -14.07
C ASP A 47 -5.91 -7.99 -13.61
N GLU A 48 -6.77 -8.41 -14.54
CA GLU A 48 -7.88 -9.34 -14.32
C GLU A 48 -7.44 -10.74 -13.85
N LYS A 49 -6.16 -11.08 -14.02
CA LYS A 49 -5.58 -12.36 -13.61
C LYS A 49 -5.16 -12.39 -12.15
N LEU A 50 -5.11 -11.23 -11.49
CA LEU A 50 -4.70 -11.14 -10.10
C LEU A 50 -5.84 -11.52 -9.16
N THR A 51 -5.52 -12.36 -8.19
CA THR A 51 -6.39 -12.60 -7.04
C THR A 51 -6.37 -11.41 -6.08
N ILE A 52 -7.38 -11.29 -5.22
CA ILE A 52 -7.44 -10.24 -4.19
C ILE A 52 -6.18 -10.26 -3.31
N SER A 53 -5.73 -11.44 -2.89
CA SER A 53 -4.51 -11.57 -2.07
C SER A 53 -3.27 -11.04 -2.79
N GLN A 54 -3.13 -11.30 -4.09
CA GLN A 54 -2.00 -10.77 -4.87
C GLN A 54 -2.10 -9.26 -5.07
N VAL A 55 -3.31 -8.71 -5.21
CA VAL A 55 -3.56 -7.26 -5.24
C VAL A 55 -3.11 -6.64 -3.92
N GLU A 56 -3.48 -7.21 -2.78
CA GLU A 56 -3.08 -6.72 -1.45
C GLU A 56 -1.57 -6.76 -1.25
N GLU A 57 -0.91 -7.86 -1.62
CA GLU A 57 0.55 -7.99 -1.56
C GLU A 57 1.26 -6.89 -2.38
N GLN A 58 0.78 -6.63 -3.60
CA GLN A 58 1.34 -5.59 -4.46
C GLN A 58 1.10 -4.18 -3.92
N LEU A 59 -0.09 -3.90 -3.36
CA LEU A 59 -0.39 -2.62 -2.72
C LEU A 59 0.50 -2.39 -1.49
N VAL A 60 0.70 -3.41 -0.65
CA VAL A 60 1.61 -3.34 0.50
C VAL A 60 3.06 -3.14 0.05
N ALA A 61 3.52 -3.87 -0.97
CA ALA A 61 4.86 -3.69 -1.53
C ALA A 61 5.06 -2.26 -2.06
N LYS A 62 4.05 -1.71 -2.76
CA LYS A 62 4.08 -0.32 -3.25
C LYS A 62 4.11 0.69 -2.10
N ALA A 63 3.32 0.47 -1.05
CA ALA A 63 3.33 1.32 0.14
C ALA A 63 4.70 1.31 0.85
N LYS A 64 5.30 0.12 1.04
CA LYS A 64 6.67 -0.02 1.57
C LYS A 64 7.69 0.77 0.74
N SER A 65 7.62 0.66 -0.60
CA SER A 65 8.49 1.40 -1.49
C SER A 65 8.33 2.92 -1.35
N LYS A 66 7.09 3.42 -1.22
CA LYS A 66 6.84 4.85 -0.98
C LYS A 66 7.40 5.32 0.35
N LEU A 67 7.21 4.55 1.43
CA LEU A 67 7.76 4.88 2.75
C LEU A 67 9.27 4.95 2.76
N LYS A 68 9.92 3.98 2.10
CA LYS A 68 11.37 3.99 1.94
C LYS A 68 11.84 5.26 1.21
N ALA A 69 11.18 5.64 0.12
CA ALA A 69 11.52 6.86 -0.62
C ALA A 69 11.32 8.14 0.22
N ILE A 70 10.28 8.21 1.05
CA ILE A 70 10.06 9.34 1.97
C ILE A 70 11.17 9.39 3.04
N ALA A 71 11.52 8.25 3.63
CA ALA A 71 12.58 8.16 4.64
C ALA A 71 13.98 8.50 4.08
N GLU A 72 14.21 8.26 2.79
CA GLU A 72 15.45 8.65 2.10
C GLU A 72 15.49 10.15 1.73
N PHE A 73 14.34 10.82 1.72
CA PHE A 73 14.23 12.24 1.36
C PHE A 73 14.39 13.19 2.57
N ILE A 74 14.21 12.68 3.79
CA ILE A 74 14.28 13.43 5.05
C ILE A 74 15.63 13.15 5.74
#